data_AF-A0A645D5L7-F1
#
_entry.id   AF-A0A645D5L7-F1
#
_cell.length_a   1.000
_cell.length_b   1.000
_cell.length_c   1.000
_cell.angle_alpha   90.00
_cell.angle_beta   90.00
_cell.angle_gamma   90.00
#
_symmetry.space_group_name_H-M   'P 1'
#
loop_
_entity.id
_entity.type
_entity.pdbx_description
1 polymer ?
#
loop_
_entity_poly.entity_id
_entity_poly.type
_entity_poly.pdbx_seq_one_letter_code
_entity_poly.pdbx_strand_id
1 'polypeptide(L)'
;MGQTNHLSYVAEVASNMVGFGSGYPFNTLNRGMQIRFETKLAEKIKFLAAAEMYSGHKSLGPASAQAQAGIPDLHAQLKFGDASTLFGGVTVGYKFFKPRNTDGDKNSISTTISAFDISIFAKAVIGKGYSVKLWGIYGENLSMFNMLGGYGKIAYTGPDPLDFDYTNLRTLSAWAEFETPSYNNFNFGLFYGYQKNCGTNEKLDTSTYGLNYLYFSDQKLEWFSRVSPRITYSLSKKLIFGLEYNLTFAKWSKSVDANMKPLASFDVNHNNRLEFMAKLNF
;
A
#
# COMPACT_ATOMS: atom_id res chain seq x y z
N MET A 1 -8.54 -17.67 -12.10
CA MET A 1 -9.00 -16.38 -12.66
C MET A 1 -10.16 -15.89 -11.82
N GLY A 2 -10.25 -14.59 -11.53
CA GLY A 2 -11.34 -14.01 -10.74
C GLY A 2 -10.85 -12.86 -9.86
N GLN A 3 -11.68 -12.43 -8.92
CA GLN A 3 -11.33 -11.37 -7.98
C GLN A 3 -10.70 -11.95 -6.72
N THR A 4 -9.48 -11.52 -6.39
CA THR A 4 -8.78 -11.91 -5.15
C THR A 4 -7.80 -10.82 -4.72
N ASN A 5 -7.14 -10.99 -3.58
CA ASN A 5 -6.16 -10.03 -3.07
C ASN A 5 -5.01 -9.82 -4.08
N HIS A 6 -4.60 -8.57 -4.24
CA HIS A 6 -3.43 -8.19 -5.03
C HIS A 6 -2.17 -8.94 -4.56
N LEU A 7 -1.22 -9.24 -5.45
CA LEU A 7 -0.03 -10.05 -5.08
C LEU A 7 0.80 -9.42 -3.96
N SER A 8 0.89 -8.09 -3.88
CA SER A 8 1.59 -7.41 -2.77
C SER A 8 0.95 -7.62 -1.39
N TYR A 9 -0.30 -8.12 -1.31
CA TYR A 9 -0.85 -8.64 -0.06
C TYR A 9 -0.43 -10.11 0.13
N VAL A 10 0.42 -10.35 1.13
CA VAL A 10 0.96 -11.69 1.42
C VAL A 10 0.31 -12.23 2.69
N ALA A 11 -0.64 -13.15 2.52
CA ALA A 11 -1.45 -13.69 3.61
C ALA A 11 -0.60 -14.37 4.71
N GLU A 12 0.50 -15.01 4.34
CA GLU A 12 1.39 -15.72 5.26
C GLU A 12 2.09 -14.80 6.27
N VAL A 13 2.22 -13.51 5.93
CA VAL A 13 2.78 -12.47 6.80
C VAL A 13 1.73 -11.45 7.22
N ALA A 14 0.43 -11.66 6.98
CA ALA A 14 -0.57 -10.68 7.36
C ALA A 14 -0.49 -10.36 8.86
N SER A 15 -0.64 -9.07 9.19
CA SER A 15 -0.66 -8.61 10.58
C SER A 15 -1.89 -9.17 11.31
N ASN A 16 -1.70 -9.53 12.57
CA ASN A 16 -2.73 -10.03 13.47
C ASN A 16 -3.31 -8.92 14.37
N MET A 17 -3.26 -7.66 13.94
CA MET A 17 -3.91 -6.56 14.64
C MET A 17 -5.39 -6.85 14.93
N VAL A 18 -5.87 -6.34 16.05
CA VAL A 18 -7.28 -6.40 16.43
C VAL A 18 -8.11 -5.50 15.53
N GLY A 19 -7.58 -4.31 15.21
CA GLY A 19 -8.19 -3.38 14.28
C GLY A 19 -8.32 -3.95 12.87
N PHE A 20 -9.33 -3.48 12.13
CA PHE A 20 -9.58 -3.92 10.77
C PHE A 20 -8.41 -3.61 9.82
N GLY A 21 -8.19 -4.49 8.85
CA GLY A 21 -7.34 -4.21 7.68
C GLY A 21 -5.88 -4.69 7.76
N SER A 22 -5.54 -5.60 8.69
CA SER A 22 -4.24 -6.31 8.70
C SER A 22 -3.02 -5.39 8.54
N GLY A 23 -2.94 -4.32 9.34
CA GLY A 23 -1.87 -3.31 9.27
C GLY A 23 -2.17 -2.13 8.34
N TYR A 24 -3.39 -1.98 7.83
CA TYR A 24 -3.83 -0.82 7.05
C TYR A 24 -3.63 0.53 7.79
N PRO A 25 -3.26 1.63 7.09
CA PRO A 25 -2.92 1.75 5.67
C PRO A 25 -1.45 1.48 5.35
N PHE A 26 -0.73 0.76 6.23
CA PHE A 26 0.69 0.43 6.00
C PHE A 26 0.86 -0.81 5.13
N ASN A 27 -0.12 -1.71 5.10
CA ASN A 27 -0.16 -2.92 4.29
C ASN A 27 -1.08 -2.74 3.08
N THR A 28 -0.87 -3.50 2.01
CA THR A 28 -1.72 -3.45 0.82
C THR A 28 -3.17 -3.83 1.14
N LEU A 29 -4.11 -2.95 0.80
CA LEU A 29 -5.53 -3.27 0.73
C LEU A 29 -6.03 -3.06 -0.71
N ASN A 30 -5.96 -4.13 -1.51
CA ASN A 30 -6.53 -4.16 -2.85
C ASN A 30 -6.98 -5.59 -3.19
N ARG A 31 -8.18 -5.68 -3.77
CA ARG A 31 -8.68 -6.85 -4.47
C ARG A 31 -9.03 -6.45 -5.89
N GLY A 32 -8.45 -7.14 -6.87
CA GLY A 32 -8.63 -6.87 -8.29
C GLY A 32 -9.00 -8.12 -9.07
N MET A 33 -9.59 -7.92 -10.24
CA MET A 33 -9.82 -9.01 -11.19
C MET A 33 -8.48 -9.41 -11.78
N GLN A 34 -8.11 -10.68 -11.67
CA GLN A 34 -6.79 -11.12 -12.10
C GLN A 34 -6.77 -12.50 -12.72
N ILE A 35 -5.84 -12.66 -13.66
CA ILE A 35 -5.36 -13.94 -14.15
C ILE A 35 -4.03 -14.19 -13.45
N ARG A 36 -3.95 -15.28 -12.68
CA ARG A 36 -2.78 -15.62 -11.87
C ARG A 36 -2.23 -16.97 -12.29
N PHE A 37 -0.92 -17.03 -12.45
CA PHE A 37 -0.12 -18.24 -12.58
C PHE A 37 0.67 -18.45 -11.28
N GLU A 38 0.70 -19.67 -10.78
CA GLU A 38 1.50 -20.06 -9.61
C GLU A 38 2.20 -21.39 -9.89
N THR A 39 3.48 -21.47 -9.58
CA THR A 39 4.27 -22.71 -9.69
C THR A 39 5.28 -22.83 -8.57
N LYS A 40 5.68 -24.07 -8.28
CA LYS A 40 6.81 -24.37 -7.40
C LYS A 40 8.06 -24.49 -8.26
N LEU A 41 9.04 -23.63 -8.02
CA LEU A 41 10.36 -23.72 -8.67
C LEU A 41 11.27 -24.73 -7.96
N ALA A 42 11.07 -24.88 -6.64
CA ALA A 42 11.70 -25.89 -5.79
C ALA A 42 10.82 -26.14 -4.56
N GLU A 43 11.22 -27.07 -3.68
CA GLU A 43 10.44 -27.44 -2.48
C GLU A 43 10.04 -26.22 -1.62
N LYS A 44 10.95 -25.26 -1.45
CA LYS A 44 10.78 -24.04 -0.64
C LYS A 44 10.83 -22.75 -1.47
N ILE A 45 10.61 -22.85 -2.79
CA ILE A 45 10.62 -21.68 -3.68
C ILE A 45 9.35 -21.70 -4.54
N LYS A 46 8.51 -20.67 -4.39
CA LYS A 46 7.31 -20.50 -5.21
C LYS A 46 7.41 -19.23 -6.03
N PHE A 47 6.93 -19.32 -7.26
CA PHE A 47 6.78 -18.19 -8.16
C PHE A 47 5.32 -17.97 -8.48
N LEU A 48 4.90 -16.70 -8.43
CA LEU A 48 3.58 -16.26 -8.82
C LEU A 48 3.71 -15.12 -9.83
N ALA A 49 2.84 -15.09 -10.83
CA ALA A 49 2.66 -13.95 -11.73
C ALA A 49 1.18 -13.65 -11.87
N ALA A 50 0.82 -12.38 -11.98
CA ALA A 50 -0.56 -11.95 -12.18
C ALA A 50 -0.63 -10.81 -13.20
N ALA A 51 -1.65 -10.89 -14.05
CA ALA A 51 -2.15 -9.76 -14.84
C ALA A 51 -3.47 -9.30 -14.21
N GLU A 52 -3.60 -8.01 -13.89
CA GLU A 52 -4.68 -7.44 -13.08
C GLU A 52 -5.39 -6.26 -13.74
N MET A 53 -6.70 -6.20 -13.51
CA MET A 53 -7.56 -5.07 -13.82
C MET A 53 -8.22 -4.56 -12.53
N TYR A 54 -8.39 -3.24 -12.44
CA TYR A 54 -9.00 -2.54 -11.32
C TYR A 54 -10.46 -2.97 -11.15
N SER A 55 -10.86 -3.10 -9.89
CA SER A 55 -12.24 -3.36 -9.51
C SER A 55 -12.71 -2.31 -8.50
N GLY A 56 -12.99 -2.69 -7.25
CA GLY A 56 -13.37 -1.77 -6.18
C GLY A 56 -12.22 -0.87 -5.68
N HIS A 57 -10.97 -1.20 -5.99
CA HIS A 57 -9.80 -0.41 -5.65
C HIS A 57 -9.15 0.09 -6.95
N LYS A 58 -9.11 1.41 -7.12
CA LYS A 58 -8.60 2.08 -8.32
C LYS A 58 -7.52 3.07 -7.92
N SER A 59 -6.57 3.31 -8.81
CA SER A 59 -5.69 4.48 -8.67
C SER A 59 -6.53 5.75 -8.66
N LEU A 60 -6.07 6.77 -7.90
CA LEU A 60 -6.69 8.10 -7.92
C LEU A 60 -6.69 8.68 -9.34
N GLY A 61 -7.67 9.53 -9.62
CA GLY A 61 -7.92 10.07 -10.96
C GLY A 61 -9.10 9.40 -11.66
N PRO A 62 -9.22 9.54 -12.99
CA PRO A 62 -10.38 9.05 -13.72
C PRO A 62 -10.55 7.55 -13.56
N ALA A 63 -11.75 7.12 -13.17
CA ALA A 63 -12.05 5.73 -12.82
C ALA A 63 -11.88 4.75 -14.00
N SER A 64 -11.82 5.27 -15.22
CA SER A 64 -11.58 4.55 -16.48
C SER A 64 -10.11 4.48 -16.87
N ALA A 65 -9.18 5.14 -16.17
CA ALA A 65 -7.81 5.37 -16.66
C ALA A 65 -7.06 4.09 -17.02
N GLN A 66 -7.20 3.02 -16.24
CA GLN A 66 -6.58 1.74 -16.56
C GLN A 66 -7.24 1.05 -17.78
N ALA A 67 -8.58 1.08 -17.85
CA ALA A 67 -9.30 0.55 -19.01
C ALA A 67 -8.96 1.34 -20.30
N GLN A 68 -8.74 2.65 -20.18
CA GLN A 68 -8.32 3.52 -21.27
C GLN A 68 -6.91 3.21 -21.76
N ALA A 69 -6.02 2.73 -20.88
CA ALA A 69 -4.67 2.30 -21.28
C ALA A 69 -4.72 1.01 -22.11
N GLY A 70 -5.74 0.17 -21.92
CA GLY A 70 -5.88 -1.10 -22.64
C GLY A 70 -4.82 -2.16 -22.29
N ILE A 71 -4.06 -1.94 -21.21
CA ILE A 71 -2.97 -2.80 -20.75
C ILE A 71 -3.24 -3.17 -19.28
N PRO A 72 -3.25 -4.46 -18.91
CA PRO A 72 -3.40 -4.86 -17.51
C PRO A 72 -2.15 -4.53 -16.70
N ASP A 73 -2.32 -4.36 -15.39
CA ASP A 73 -1.18 -4.27 -14.46
C ASP A 73 -0.51 -5.65 -14.37
N LEU A 74 0.81 -5.67 -14.25
CA LEU A 74 1.61 -6.90 -14.22
C LEU A 74 2.41 -6.96 -12.91
N HIS A 75 2.26 -8.07 -12.19
CA HIS A 75 3.00 -8.32 -10.96
C HIS A 75 3.60 -9.72 -10.94
N ALA A 76 4.78 -9.84 -10.34
CA ALA A 76 5.46 -11.10 -10.09
C ALA A 76 5.91 -11.18 -8.64
N GLN A 77 5.85 -12.37 -8.05
CA GLN A 77 6.21 -12.61 -6.67
C GLN A 77 7.03 -13.89 -6.53
N LEU A 78 8.11 -13.80 -5.76
CA LEU A 78 8.91 -14.93 -5.34
C LEU A 78 8.77 -15.10 -3.84
N LYS A 79 8.46 -16.32 -3.41
CA LYS A 79 8.37 -16.73 -2.00
C LYS A 79 9.42 -17.78 -1.70
N PHE A 80 10.06 -17.64 -0.55
CA PHE A 80 11.10 -18.54 -0.05
C PHE A 80 10.72 -19.05 1.34
N GLY A 81 11.03 -20.32 1.61
CA GLY A 81 10.93 -20.92 2.94
C GLY A 81 9.53 -21.40 3.32
N ASP A 82 9.28 -21.47 4.63
CA ASP A 82 8.07 -22.02 5.24
C ASP A 82 7.56 -21.07 6.33
N ALA A 83 6.29 -20.65 6.23
CA ALA A 83 5.67 -19.69 7.13
C ALA A 83 5.51 -20.17 8.58
N SER A 84 5.74 -21.46 8.85
CA SER A 84 5.82 -22.04 10.20
C SER A 84 7.18 -21.86 10.88
N THR A 85 8.23 -21.54 10.10
CA THR A 85 9.60 -21.37 10.59
C THR A 85 10.20 -20.06 10.09
N LEU A 86 10.82 -20.05 8.91
CA LEU A 86 11.38 -18.88 8.26
C LEU A 86 10.81 -18.77 6.84
N PHE A 87 10.20 -17.63 6.55
CA PHE A 87 9.54 -17.34 5.29
C PHE A 87 9.85 -15.91 4.86
N GLY A 88 9.95 -15.68 3.56
CA GLY A 88 10.07 -14.34 3.04
C GLY A 88 9.98 -14.29 1.52
N GLY A 89 10.18 -13.10 0.97
CA GLY A 89 10.09 -12.94 -0.47
C GLY A 89 10.03 -11.50 -0.92
N VAL A 90 9.81 -11.38 -2.22
CA VAL A 90 9.73 -10.10 -2.94
C VAL A 90 8.56 -10.15 -3.91
N THR A 91 7.90 -9.02 -4.08
CA THR A 91 6.92 -8.77 -5.14
C THR A 91 7.40 -7.57 -5.93
N VAL A 92 7.35 -7.65 -7.25
CA VAL A 92 7.61 -6.52 -8.15
C VAL A 92 6.39 -6.32 -9.04
N GLY A 93 6.15 -5.08 -9.41
CA GLY A 93 4.93 -4.64 -10.06
C GLY A 93 5.16 -3.51 -11.03
N TYR A 94 4.36 -3.52 -12.09
CA TYR A 94 4.28 -2.42 -13.04
C TYR A 94 2.82 -2.24 -13.47
N LYS A 95 2.30 -1.02 -13.32
CA LYS A 95 0.93 -0.66 -13.69
C LYS A 95 0.90 0.36 -14.81
N PHE A 96 -0.19 0.35 -15.58
CA PHE A 96 -0.39 1.23 -16.73
C PHE A 96 -1.74 1.94 -16.64
N PHE A 97 -1.76 3.24 -16.90
CA PHE A 97 -2.99 4.01 -16.88
C PHE A 97 -2.91 5.21 -17.82
N LYS A 98 -4.04 5.53 -18.44
CA LYS A 98 -4.21 6.63 -19.39
C LYS A 98 -5.22 7.62 -18.82
N PRO A 99 -4.78 8.72 -18.20
CA PRO A 99 -5.70 9.63 -17.52
C PRO A 99 -6.72 10.32 -18.44
N ARG A 100 -6.38 10.52 -19.72
CA ARG A 100 -7.21 11.24 -20.69
C ARG A 100 -7.21 10.52 -22.04
N ASN A 101 -8.37 10.46 -22.67
CA ASN A 101 -8.49 10.04 -24.08
C ASN A 101 -8.60 11.22 -25.03
N THR A 102 -9.11 12.36 -24.56
CA THR A 102 -9.20 13.60 -25.30
C THR A 102 -8.85 14.79 -24.42
N ASP A 103 -8.55 15.93 -25.03
CA ASP A 103 -8.49 17.23 -24.37
C ASP A 103 -9.89 17.89 -24.30
N GLY A 104 -9.93 19.18 -23.93
CA GLY A 104 -11.17 19.98 -23.88
C GLY A 104 -11.81 20.23 -25.25
N ASP A 105 -11.01 20.22 -26.32
CA ASP A 105 -11.45 20.44 -27.70
C ASP A 105 -11.74 19.14 -28.46
N LYS A 106 -11.72 18.00 -27.76
CA LYS A 106 -11.94 16.63 -28.28
C LYS A 106 -10.85 16.11 -29.21
N ASN A 107 -9.66 16.72 -29.21
CA ASN A 107 -8.49 16.15 -29.85
C ASN A 107 -8.04 14.90 -29.11
N SER A 108 -7.62 13.87 -29.84
CA SER A 108 -7.16 12.61 -29.27
C SER A 108 -5.86 12.78 -28.48
N ILE A 109 -5.83 12.20 -27.28
CA ILE A 109 -4.66 12.13 -26.39
C ILE A 109 -4.11 10.70 -26.44
N SER A 110 -2.79 10.59 -26.52
CA SER A 110 -2.06 9.32 -26.62
C SER A 110 -1.30 8.94 -25.36
N THR A 111 -0.94 9.92 -24.51
CA THR A 111 -0.11 9.68 -23.32
C THR A 111 -0.69 8.59 -22.41
N THR A 112 0.13 7.54 -22.25
CA THR A 112 -0.08 6.45 -21.29
C THR A 112 1.07 6.47 -20.30
N ILE A 113 0.72 6.32 -19.03
CA ILE A 113 1.63 6.49 -17.90
C ILE A 113 1.80 5.15 -17.24
N SER A 114 2.97 4.97 -16.66
CA SER A 114 3.26 3.78 -15.89
C SER A 114 3.78 4.13 -14.51
N ALA A 115 3.71 3.16 -13.61
CA ALA A 115 4.24 3.28 -12.26
C ALA A 115 4.69 1.90 -11.77
N PHE A 116 5.83 1.85 -11.09
CA PHE A 116 6.35 0.61 -10.53
C PHE A 116 6.04 0.47 -9.04
N ASP A 117 6.05 -0.76 -8.54
CA ASP A 117 6.13 -1.03 -7.10
C ASP A 117 7.02 -2.24 -6.81
N ILE A 118 7.71 -2.19 -5.67
CA ILE A 118 8.50 -3.30 -5.14
C ILE A 118 8.19 -3.46 -3.67
N SER A 119 7.83 -4.67 -3.25
CA SER A 119 7.60 -5.00 -1.85
C SER A 119 8.48 -6.15 -1.40
N ILE A 120 8.96 -6.09 -0.17
CA ILE A 120 9.66 -7.18 0.51
C ILE A 120 8.84 -7.61 1.73
N PHE A 121 8.93 -8.88 2.08
CA PHE A 121 8.25 -9.42 3.24
C PHE A 121 9.03 -10.55 3.88
N ALA A 122 8.88 -10.70 5.19
CA ALA A 122 9.49 -11.77 5.95
C ALA A 122 8.65 -12.14 7.17
N LYS A 123 8.76 -13.40 7.59
CA LYS A 123 8.26 -13.92 8.84
C LYS A 123 9.25 -14.92 9.42
N ALA A 124 9.53 -14.78 10.70
CA ALA A 124 10.28 -15.74 11.48
C ALA A 124 9.46 -16.18 12.69
N VAL A 125 9.49 -17.49 12.96
CA VAL A 125 9.00 -18.10 14.20
C VAL A 125 10.21 -18.59 14.98
N ILE A 126 10.41 -18.04 16.17
CA ILE A 126 11.62 -18.18 16.98
C ILE A 126 11.28 -18.88 18.30
N GLY A 127 12.14 -19.80 18.72
CA GLY A 127 12.02 -20.48 20.01
C GLY A 127 10.69 -21.24 20.15
N LYS A 128 9.96 -20.98 21.24
CA LYS A 128 8.70 -21.67 21.57
C LYS A 128 7.45 -21.08 20.87
N GLY A 129 7.63 -20.33 19.78
CA GLY A 129 6.52 -19.77 19.01
C GLY A 129 6.39 -18.24 19.05
N TYR A 130 7.47 -17.51 19.34
CA TYR A 130 7.50 -16.06 19.13
C TYR A 130 7.52 -15.77 17.63
N SER A 131 6.69 -14.85 17.15
CA SER A 131 6.65 -14.48 15.74
C SER A 131 7.14 -13.06 15.52
N VAL A 132 8.03 -12.87 14.55
CA VAL A 132 8.39 -11.56 13.99
C VAL A 132 7.96 -11.55 12.55
N LYS A 133 7.23 -10.51 12.13
CA LYS A 133 6.82 -10.28 10.74
C LYS A 133 7.27 -8.90 10.30
N LEU A 134 7.68 -8.81 9.05
CA LEU A 134 8.12 -7.58 8.40
C LEU A 134 7.48 -7.52 7.01
N TRP A 135 7.08 -6.33 6.61
CA TRP A 135 6.61 -6.07 5.26
C TRP A 135 6.90 -4.61 4.90
N GLY A 136 7.25 -4.36 3.65
CA GLY A 136 7.39 -3.01 3.15
C GLY A 136 7.25 -2.94 1.65
N ILE A 137 6.79 -1.80 1.15
CA ILE A 137 6.63 -1.47 -0.26
C ILE A 137 7.23 -0.08 -0.52
N TYR A 138 7.92 0.04 -1.64
CA TYR A 138 8.33 1.30 -2.22
C TYR A 138 7.87 1.34 -3.67
N GLY A 139 7.34 2.46 -4.10
CA GLY A 139 6.89 2.57 -5.48
C GLY A 139 6.20 3.87 -5.79
N GLU A 140 5.69 3.91 -7.01
CA GLU A 140 5.00 5.01 -7.61
C GLU A 140 3.48 4.79 -7.57
N ASN A 141 2.75 5.86 -7.30
CA ASN A 141 1.30 5.88 -7.29
C ASN A 141 0.68 4.67 -6.54
N LEU A 142 0.98 4.52 -5.25
CA LEU A 142 0.43 3.41 -4.44
C LEU A 142 -1.03 3.64 -4.01
N SER A 143 -1.73 4.58 -4.63
CA SER A 143 -3.09 4.99 -4.24
C SER A 143 -4.12 3.87 -4.38
N MET A 144 -3.95 2.98 -5.37
CA MET A 144 -4.78 1.78 -5.51
C MET A 144 -4.63 0.78 -4.35
N PHE A 145 -3.59 0.90 -3.55
CA PHE A 145 -3.39 0.10 -2.33
C PHE A 145 -3.90 0.82 -1.08
N ASN A 146 -4.60 1.96 -1.25
CA ASN A 146 -5.00 2.88 -0.19
C ASN A 146 -3.82 3.43 0.63
N MET A 147 -2.71 3.65 -0.05
CA MET A 147 -1.53 4.32 0.51
C MET A 147 -1.41 5.74 -0.05
N LEU A 148 -0.50 6.52 0.51
CA LEU A 148 0.01 7.73 -0.12
C LEU A 148 0.43 7.39 -1.55
N GLY A 149 -0.01 8.20 -2.49
CA GLY A 149 0.20 7.93 -3.90
C GLY A 149 -0.58 8.91 -4.75
N GLY A 150 -0.75 8.56 -6.01
CA GLY A 150 -1.29 9.46 -7.02
C GLY A 150 -0.24 9.93 -8.02
N TYR A 151 -0.68 10.83 -8.89
CA TYR A 151 0.11 11.41 -9.97
C TYR A 151 -0.46 12.78 -10.35
N GLY A 152 0.35 13.58 -11.03
CA GLY A 152 -0.06 14.91 -11.48
C GLY A 152 0.71 15.39 -12.71
N LYS A 153 0.09 16.32 -13.44
CA LYS A 153 0.67 16.93 -14.65
C LYS A 153 2.06 17.52 -14.36
N ILE A 154 3.03 17.26 -15.25
CA ILE A 154 4.36 17.88 -15.15
C ILE A 154 4.33 19.35 -15.58
N ALA A 155 5.23 20.15 -15.02
CA ALA A 155 5.44 21.52 -15.44
C ALA A 155 6.26 21.57 -16.75
N TYR A 156 5.84 22.42 -17.69
CA TYR A 156 6.55 22.68 -18.94
C TYR A 156 7.15 24.07 -18.95
N THR A 157 8.27 24.23 -19.66
CA THR A 157 8.81 25.55 -20.02
C THR A 157 8.17 26.01 -21.33
N GLY A 158 7.19 26.92 -21.26
CA GLY A 158 6.48 27.43 -22.45
C GLY A 158 4.99 27.10 -22.43
N PRO A 159 4.28 27.22 -23.57
CA PRO A 159 2.87 26.86 -23.65
C PRO A 159 2.69 25.36 -23.38
N ASP A 160 1.59 25.03 -22.73
CA ASP A 160 1.24 23.63 -22.46
C ASP A 160 1.08 22.85 -23.76
N PRO A 161 1.70 21.66 -23.88
CA PRO A 161 1.41 20.80 -24.99
C PRO A 161 -0.01 20.24 -24.85
N LEU A 162 -0.63 19.98 -26.01
CA LEU A 162 -1.96 19.38 -26.10
C LEU A 162 -2.01 18.02 -25.35
N ASP A 163 -1.02 17.19 -25.67
CA ASP A 163 -0.76 15.92 -25.03
C ASP A 163 0.41 16.12 -24.05
N PHE A 164 0.12 15.92 -22.77
CA PHE A 164 1.05 16.24 -21.69
C PHE A 164 1.21 15.05 -20.76
N ASP A 165 2.40 14.98 -20.19
CA ASP A 165 2.87 13.94 -19.29
C ASP A 165 2.53 14.23 -17.83
N TYR A 166 2.67 13.20 -17.03
CA TYR A 166 2.44 13.26 -15.59
C TYR A 166 3.59 12.57 -14.87
N THR A 167 3.79 12.95 -13.62
CA THR A 167 4.76 12.33 -12.72
C THR A 167 4.04 11.70 -11.53
N ASN A 168 4.53 10.55 -11.09
CA ASN A 168 3.97 9.81 -9.97
C ASN A 168 4.51 10.31 -8.64
N LEU A 169 3.66 10.30 -7.61
CA LEU A 169 4.12 10.39 -6.24
C LEU A 169 4.80 9.08 -5.83
N ARG A 170 6.01 9.19 -5.29
CA ARG A 170 6.72 8.04 -4.71
C ARG A 170 6.42 7.92 -3.23
N THR A 171 6.19 6.71 -2.78
CA THR A 171 5.81 6.40 -1.40
C THR A 171 6.61 5.21 -0.90
N LEU A 172 7.07 5.31 0.35
CA LEU A 172 7.52 4.18 1.15
C LEU A 172 6.45 3.85 2.19
N SER A 173 6.03 2.61 2.30
CA SER A 173 5.17 2.11 3.37
C SER A 173 5.74 0.83 3.93
N ALA A 174 5.89 0.72 5.25
CA ALA A 174 6.43 -0.47 5.89
C ALA A 174 5.80 -0.69 7.26
N TRP A 175 5.81 -1.94 7.71
CA TRP A 175 5.43 -2.28 9.06
C TRP A 175 6.20 -3.49 9.57
N ALA A 176 6.30 -3.56 10.90
CA ALA A 176 6.86 -4.66 11.65
C ALA A 176 5.87 -5.09 12.74
N GLU A 177 5.82 -6.39 13.02
CA GLU A 177 4.98 -6.94 14.07
C GLU A 177 5.75 -8.00 14.84
N PHE A 178 5.64 -7.92 16.17
CA PHE A 178 6.06 -8.97 17.09
C PHE A 178 4.83 -9.57 17.77
N GLU A 179 4.81 -10.88 17.96
CA GLU A 179 3.75 -11.60 18.65
C GLU A 179 4.33 -12.72 19.52
N THR A 180 3.77 -12.90 20.72
CA THR A 180 4.17 -13.97 21.64
C THR A 180 3.39 -15.26 21.40
N PRO A 181 3.93 -16.43 21.79
CA PRO A 181 3.10 -17.61 21.97
C PRO A 181 2.04 -17.36 23.07
N SER A 182 1.12 -18.32 23.23
CA SER A 182 0.06 -18.18 24.23
C SER A 182 0.59 -18.50 25.64
N TYR A 183 0.28 -17.65 26.61
CA TYR A 183 0.53 -17.84 28.02
C TYR A 183 -0.81 -17.82 28.77
N ASN A 184 -1.26 -18.97 29.28
CA ASN A 184 -2.56 -19.11 29.94
C ASN A 184 -3.71 -18.47 29.13
N ASN A 185 -3.76 -18.79 27.83
CA ASN A 185 -4.71 -18.28 26.84
C ASN A 185 -4.54 -16.80 26.43
N PHE A 186 -3.51 -16.10 26.92
CA PHE A 186 -3.18 -14.74 26.49
C PHE A 186 -2.08 -14.72 25.42
N ASN A 187 -2.25 -13.89 24.40
CA ASN A 187 -1.20 -13.56 23.44
C ASN A 187 -0.98 -12.05 23.43
N PHE A 188 0.28 -11.64 23.37
CA PHE A 188 0.66 -10.23 23.30
C PHE A 188 1.22 -9.93 21.92
N GLY A 189 0.91 -8.75 21.40
CA GLY A 189 1.43 -8.28 20.12
C GLY A 189 1.85 -6.83 20.20
N LEU A 190 2.84 -6.47 19.37
CA LEU A 190 3.25 -5.09 19.15
C LEU A 190 3.41 -4.87 17.65
N PHE A 191 2.64 -3.92 17.13
CA PHE A 191 2.74 -3.49 15.73
C PHE A 191 3.37 -2.10 15.65
N TYR A 192 4.26 -1.91 14.67
CA TYR A 192 4.76 -0.61 14.26
C TYR A 192 4.61 -0.44 12.75
N GLY A 193 3.94 0.63 12.31
CA GLY A 193 3.80 0.98 10.90
C GLY A 193 4.32 2.39 10.62
N TYR A 194 4.89 2.59 9.44
CA TYR A 194 5.39 3.88 8.96
C TYR A 194 5.14 4.03 7.47
N GLN A 195 4.68 5.21 7.05
CA GLN A 195 4.53 5.56 5.65
C GLN A 195 5.02 6.98 5.41
N LYS A 196 5.68 7.21 4.28
CA LYS A 196 6.32 8.46 3.92
C LYS A 196 6.10 8.82 2.46
N ASN A 197 5.76 10.07 2.24
CA ASN A 197 5.80 10.73 0.95
C ASN A 197 7.27 11.04 0.57
N CYS A 198 7.72 10.50 -0.56
CA CYS A 198 9.07 10.68 -1.08
C CYS A 198 9.15 11.72 -2.21
N GLY A 199 8.03 12.38 -2.53
CA GLY A 199 7.91 13.35 -3.60
C GLY A 199 7.80 12.74 -4.99
N THR A 200 7.76 13.59 -6.00
CA THR A 200 7.73 13.21 -7.42
C THR A 200 9.15 13.20 -8.01
N ASN A 201 9.31 12.63 -9.21
CA ASN A 201 10.58 12.70 -9.96
C ASN A 201 10.69 14.02 -10.73
N GLU A 202 9.60 14.42 -11.39
CA GLU A 202 9.52 15.67 -12.14
C GLU A 202 8.79 16.75 -11.34
N LYS A 203 9.00 18.01 -11.72
CA LYS A 203 8.25 19.12 -11.13
C LYS A 203 6.81 19.07 -11.61
N LEU A 204 5.87 19.16 -10.69
CA LEU A 204 4.45 19.32 -10.98
C LEU A 204 4.15 20.72 -11.47
N ASP A 205 3.15 20.82 -12.33
CA ASP A 205 2.55 22.09 -12.70
C ASP A 205 1.70 22.63 -11.53
N THR A 206 2.33 23.48 -10.72
CA THR A 206 1.70 24.08 -9.55
C THR A 206 0.56 25.06 -9.88
N SER A 207 0.44 25.52 -11.14
CA SER A 207 -0.71 26.31 -11.57
C SER A 207 -2.01 25.51 -11.60
N THR A 208 -1.90 24.17 -11.64
CA THR A 208 -3.04 23.25 -11.68
C THR A 208 -3.47 22.73 -10.31
N TYR A 209 -2.94 23.27 -9.20
CA TYR A 209 -3.39 22.91 -7.86
C TYR A 209 -4.88 23.19 -7.66
N GLY A 210 -5.64 22.14 -7.33
CA GLY A 210 -7.10 22.20 -7.21
C GLY A 210 -7.87 21.99 -8.53
N LEU A 211 -7.17 21.75 -9.65
CA LEU A 211 -7.77 21.39 -10.94
C LEU A 211 -7.74 19.86 -11.16
N ASN A 212 -8.50 19.41 -12.17
CA ASN A 212 -8.68 18.01 -12.56
C ASN A 212 -7.41 17.33 -13.14
N TYR A 213 -6.20 17.76 -12.79
CA TYR A 213 -4.94 17.18 -13.29
C TYR A 213 -3.94 16.79 -12.21
N LEU A 214 -4.28 16.99 -10.93
CA LEU A 214 -3.51 16.54 -9.79
C LEU A 214 -4.35 15.59 -8.94
N TYR A 215 -3.95 14.33 -8.88
CA TYR A 215 -4.70 13.28 -8.20
C TYR A 215 -3.81 12.64 -7.15
N PHE A 216 -3.88 13.09 -5.90
CA PHE A 216 -3.03 12.61 -4.81
C PHE A 216 -3.85 12.34 -3.56
N SER A 217 -3.50 11.28 -2.83
CA SER A 217 -4.01 11.05 -1.48
C SER A 217 -3.25 11.98 -0.53
N ASP A 218 -3.97 12.89 0.12
CA ASP A 218 -3.45 13.80 1.15
C ASP A 218 -2.10 14.46 0.79
N GLN A 219 -2.12 15.35 -0.20
CA GLN A 219 -0.97 16.07 -0.79
C GLN A 219 0.05 16.67 0.20
N LYS A 220 -0.40 17.00 1.41
CA LYS A 220 0.43 17.64 2.44
C LYS A 220 0.86 16.69 3.55
N LEU A 221 0.51 15.41 3.50
CA LEU A 221 0.97 14.43 4.49
C LEU A 221 2.42 14.05 4.14
N GLU A 222 3.36 14.40 5.02
CA GLU A 222 4.78 14.08 4.85
C GLU A 222 5.05 12.62 5.20
N TRP A 223 4.57 12.23 6.39
CA TRP A 223 4.64 10.88 6.88
C TRP A 223 3.59 10.67 7.98
N PHE A 224 3.19 9.41 8.16
CA PHE A 224 2.41 8.99 9.31
C PHE A 224 2.92 7.66 9.83
N SER A 225 2.73 7.42 11.12
CA SER A 225 3.15 6.19 11.78
C SER A 225 2.12 5.72 12.79
N ARG A 226 2.26 4.47 13.22
CA ARG A 226 1.41 3.83 14.23
C ARG A 226 2.24 2.92 15.10
N VAL A 227 2.07 3.04 16.41
CA VAL A 227 2.50 2.05 17.39
C VAL A 227 1.24 1.47 18.01
N SER A 228 1.12 0.14 18.02
CA SER A 228 -0.08 -0.53 18.48
C SER A 228 0.21 -1.79 19.29
N PRO A 229 0.39 -1.67 20.62
CA PRO A 229 0.39 -2.83 21.51
C PRO A 229 -1.02 -3.41 21.64
N ARG A 230 -1.09 -4.74 21.71
CA ARG A 230 -2.34 -5.49 21.87
C ARG A 230 -2.18 -6.68 22.81
N ILE A 231 -3.31 -7.07 23.39
CA ILE A 231 -3.51 -8.33 24.10
C ILE A 231 -4.74 -9.03 23.53
N THR A 232 -4.64 -10.34 23.31
CA THR A 232 -5.78 -11.17 22.97
C THR A 232 -5.91 -12.31 23.97
N TYR A 233 -7.15 -12.67 24.31
CA TYR A 233 -7.50 -13.77 25.20
C TYR A 233 -8.40 -14.76 24.49
N SER A 234 -7.96 -16.02 24.40
CA SER A 234 -8.73 -17.10 23.77
C SER A 234 -9.48 -17.90 24.84
N LEU A 235 -10.76 -17.59 25.07
CA LEU A 235 -11.60 -18.37 25.99
C LEU A 235 -11.79 -19.81 25.48
N SER A 236 -11.87 -19.97 24.17
CA SER A 236 -11.86 -21.26 23.48
C SER A 236 -11.24 -21.10 22.09
N LYS A 237 -11.13 -22.19 21.32
CA LYS A 237 -10.76 -22.13 19.90
C LYS A 237 -11.74 -21.28 19.05
N LYS A 238 -12.97 -21.11 19.53
CA LYS A 238 -14.04 -20.39 18.81
C LYS A 238 -14.23 -18.96 19.29
N LEU A 239 -14.05 -18.68 20.58
CA LEU A 239 -14.33 -17.38 21.17
C LEU A 239 -13.06 -16.69 21.65
N ILE A 240 -12.74 -15.56 21.03
CA ILE A 240 -11.52 -14.79 21.25
C ILE A 240 -11.90 -13.34 21.56
N PHE A 241 -11.26 -12.75 22.57
CA PHE A 241 -11.36 -11.34 22.91
C PHE A 241 -10.04 -10.63 22.61
N GLY A 242 -10.10 -9.36 22.21
CA GLY A 242 -8.91 -8.56 21.93
C GLY A 242 -9.06 -7.13 22.44
N LEU A 243 -7.97 -6.58 22.95
CA LEU A 243 -7.84 -5.17 23.29
C LEU A 243 -6.56 -4.64 22.64
N GLU A 244 -6.68 -3.53 21.91
CA GLU A 244 -5.57 -2.91 21.19
C GLU A 244 -5.58 -1.40 21.40
N TYR A 245 -4.40 -0.84 21.73
CA TYR A 245 -4.22 0.60 21.87
C TYR A 245 -3.47 1.13 20.66
N ASN A 246 -4.12 1.99 19.88
CA ASN A 246 -3.56 2.57 18.66
C ASN A 246 -3.09 4.00 18.92
N LEU A 247 -1.77 4.19 18.97
CA LEU A 247 -1.11 5.49 19.00
C LEU A 247 -0.60 5.82 17.59
N THR A 248 -1.22 6.80 16.95
CA THR A 248 -0.84 7.25 15.60
C THR A 248 -0.19 8.62 15.66
N PHE A 249 0.81 8.83 14.81
CA PHE A 249 1.47 10.12 14.61
C PHE A 249 1.35 10.54 13.14
N ALA A 250 1.21 11.83 12.89
CA ALA A 250 1.20 12.38 11.54
C ALA A 250 1.93 13.71 11.49
N LYS A 251 2.79 13.87 10.49
CA LYS A 251 3.49 15.13 10.18
C LYS A 251 2.95 15.67 8.87
N TRP A 252 2.46 16.91 8.95
CA TRP A 252 1.86 17.60 7.82
C TRP A 252 2.70 18.80 7.40
N SER A 253 2.83 18.98 6.10
CA SER A 253 3.41 20.17 5.48
C SER A 253 2.45 21.35 5.62
N LYS A 254 2.97 22.53 5.95
CA LYS A 254 2.31 23.82 5.71
C LYS A 254 2.28 24.12 4.21
N SER A 255 3.43 23.91 3.57
CA SER A 255 3.65 24.08 2.13
C SER A 255 4.60 23.01 1.59
N VAL A 256 4.45 22.72 0.29
CA VAL A 256 5.32 21.79 -0.45
C VAL A 256 5.91 22.51 -1.66
N ASP A 257 7.05 22.03 -2.13
CA ASP A 257 7.63 22.46 -3.41
C ASP A 257 6.93 21.80 -4.62
N ALA A 258 7.38 22.11 -5.83
CA ALA A 258 6.85 21.51 -7.05
C ALA A 258 7.12 20.00 -7.16
N ASN A 259 7.99 19.42 -6.32
CA ASN A 259 8.27 18.00 -6.25
C ASN A 259 7.53 17.31 -5.09
N MET A 260 6.54 17.97 -4.48
CA MET A 260 5.79 17.46 -3.33
C MET A 260 6.64 17.22 -2.08
N LYS A 261 7.79 17.90 -1.96
CA LYS A 261 8.63 17.85 -0.76
C LYS A 261 8.26 18.99 0.19
N PRO A 262 8.27 18.76 1.51
CA PRO A 262 7.93 19.78 2.49
C PRO A 262 8.93 20.94 2.46
N LEU A 263 8.42 22.16 2.43
CA LEU A 263 9.20 23.40 2.61
C LEU A 263 9.09 23.94 4.04
N ALA A 264 7.92 23.73 4.66
CA ALA A 264 7.65 24.05 6.05
C ALA A 264 6.61 23.07 6.59
N SER A 265 6.69 22.76 7.88
CA SER A 265 5.83 21.74 8.51
C SER A 265 5.10 22.28 9.74
N PHE A 266 3.96 21.67 10.06
CA PHE A 266 3.34 21.76 11.38
C PHE A 266 4.09 20.88 12.38
N ASP A 267 3.80 21.02 13.68
CA ASP A 267 4.28 20.05 14.67
C ASP A 267 3.66 18.67 14.44
N VAL A 268 4.29 17.64 15.00
CA VAL A 268 3.77 16.27 14.90
C VAL A 268 2.48 16.19 15.70
N ASN A 269 1.39 15.87 15.02
CA ASN A 269 0.12 15.58 15.68
C ASN A 269 0.06 14.10 16.05
N HIS A 270 -0.67 13.79 17.11
CA HIS A 270 -0.92 12.42 17.52
C HIS A 270 -2.40 12.19 17.81
N ASN A 271 -2.83 10.94 17.67
CA ASN A 271 -4.17 10.51 18.01
C ASN A 271 -4.11 9.16 18.72
N ASN A 272 -4.93 8.99 19.74
CA ASN A 272 -4.99 7.81 20.61
C ASN A 272 -6.36 7.15 20.46
N ARG A 273 -6.39 5.85 20.21
CA ARG A 273 -7.62 5.06 20.11
C ARG A 273 -7.48 3.76 20.89
N LEU A 274 -8.56 3.33 21.52
CA LEU A 274 -8.65 2.02 22.15
C LEU A 274 -9.71 1.20 21.42
N GLU A 275 -9.35 -0.01 21.01
CA GLU A 275 -10.21 -0.90 20.24
C GLU A 275 -10.42 -2.21 21.00
N PHE A 276 -11.68 -2.61 21.12
CA PHE A 276 -12.07 -3.89 21.71
C PHE A 276 -12.73 -4.77 20.65
N MET A 277 -12.44 -6.07 20.70
CA MET A 277 -12.96 -7.06 19.77
C MET A 277 -13.43 -8.30 20.52
N ALA A 278 -14.58 -8.84 20.09
CA ALA A 278 -15.02 -10.18 20.39
C ALA A 278 -15.25 -10.92 19.07
N LYS A 279 -14.56 -12.04 18.87
CA LYS A 279 -14.59 -12.83 17.63
C LYS A 279 -15.09 -14.24 17.93
N LEU A 280 -16.10 -14.66 17.18
CA LEU A 280 -16.65 -16.01 17.16
C LEU A 280 -16.31 -16.67 15.81
N ASN A 281 -15.53 -17.75 15.84
CA ASN A 281 -15.24 -18.59 14.68
C ASN A 281 -16.25 -19.74 14.63
N PHE A 282 -16.92 -19.90 13.48
CA PHE A 282 -17.89 -20.98 13.26
C PHE A 282 -17.22 -22.25 12.76
#